data_AF-A0A925TSN4-F1
#
_entry.id   AF-A0A925TSN4-F1
#
_cell.length_a   1.000
_cell.length_b   1.000
_cell.length_c   1.000
_cell.angle_alpha   90.00
_cell.angle_beta   90.00
_cell.angle_gamma   90.00
#
_symmetry.space_group_name_H-M   'P 1'
#
loop_
_entity.id
_entity.type
_entity.pdbx_description
1 polymer ?
#
loop_
_entity_poly.entity_id
_entity_poly.type
_entity_poly.pdbx_seq_one_letter_code
_entity_poly.pdbx_strand_id
1 'polypeptide(L)'
;VTNDYEKNGTLPQEMPIVSEKGMEIFADAEMGAKVLKKVKKKTSTAEFLKAFAAQIKAGDYAAIQAFIPMNAATRKALDTLRLKLRDKYKVAATVGFGPRFLHSTGQLHKGGKNEGVFYQLTCDDAKDAPIAGRPYSFGVVKASQAIGDLESLKSRKYRAVRIHLSKNPVKDLAALVKMV
;
A
#
# COMPACT_ATOMS: atom_id res chain seq x y z
N VAL A 1 16.30 5.55 -5.01
CA VAL A 1 15.87 4.22 -4.52
C VAL A 1 16.72 3.09 -5.08
N THR A 2 16.69 2.75 -6.38
CA THR A 2 17.61 1.73 -6.94
C THR A 2 19.08 2.13 -6.86
N ASN A 3 19.39 3.41 -7.12
CA ASN A 3 20.73 3.98 -6.92
C ASN A 3 21.22 3.89 -5.47
N ASP A 4 20.30 3.89 -4.49
CA ASP A 4 20.65 3.75 -3.07
C ASP A 4 21.01 2.29 -2.75
N TYR A 5 20.35 1.34 -3.41
CA TYR A 5 20.70 -0.08 -3.32
C TYR A 5 22.07 -0.37 -3.95
N GLU A 6 22.38 0.23 -5.11
CA GLU A 6 23.71 0.09 -5.73
C GLU A 6 24.85 0.60 -4.82
N LYS A 7 24.57 1.58 -3.96
CA LYS A 7 25.55 2.14 -3.01
C LYS A 7 25.62 1.38 -1.68
N ASN A 8 24.47 0.97 -1.15
CA ASN A 8 24.35 0.49 0.24
C ASN A 8 23.98 -1.00 0.36
N GLY A 9 23.71 -1.69 -0.76
CA GLY A 9 23.25 -3.08 -0.79
C GLY A 9 21.88 -3.31 -0.17
N THR A 10 21.16 -2.24 0.20
CA THR A 10 19.87 -2.31 0.91
C THR A 10 18.91 -1.25 0.39
N LEU A 11 17.61 -1.56 0.40
CA LEU A 11 16.56 -0.57 0.15
C LEU A 11 16.39 0.32 1.39
N PRO A 12 15.91 1.57 1.23
CA PRO A 12 15.58 2.44 2.36
C PRO A 12 14.68 1.73 3.36
N GLN A 13 15.15 1.61 4.61
CA GLN A 13 14.42 0.99 5.70
C GLN A 13 13.52 2.04 6.35
N GLU A 14 12.21 1.77 6.38
CA GLU A 14 11.25 2.53 7.17
C GLU A 14 10.83 1.68 8.36
N MET A 15 10.60 2.32 9.51
CA MET A 15 9.97 1.63 10.64
C MET A 15 8.44 1.64 10.46
N PRO A 16 7.75 0.50 10.66
CA PRO A 16 6.31 0.48 10.61
C PRO A 16 5.72 1.30 11.77
N ILE A 17 4.64 2.02 11.48
CA ILE A 17 3.86 2.78 12.47
C ILE A 17 3.07 1.81 13.35
N VAL A 18 2.61 0.70 12.76
CA VAL A 18 1.91 -0.39 13.46
C VAL A 18 2.36 -1.71 12.86
N SER A 19 2.69 -2.69 13.70
CA SER A 19 2.99 -4.08 13.31
C SER A 19 2.21 -5.04 14.19
N GLU A 20 1.41 -5.92 13.60
CA GLU A 20 0.63 -6.94 14.31
C GLU A 20 0.48 -8.18 13.42
N LYS A 21 0.81 -9.37 13.97
CA LYS A 21 0.61 -10.68 13.30
C LYS A 21 1.28 -10.79 11.92
N GLY A 22 2.44 -10.14 11.75
CA GLY A 22 3.19 -10.16 10.49
C GLY A 22 2.62 -9.24 9.40
N MET A 23 1.62 -8.42 9.72
CA MET A 23 1.18 -7.31 8.88
C MET A 23 1.78 -6.01 9.42
N GLU A 24 2.40 -5.24 8.53
CA GLU A 24 3.08 -4.00 8.88
C GLU A 24 2.49 -2.82 8.11
N ILE A 25 2.31 -1.69 8.79
CA ILE A 25 1.72 -0.48 8.22
C ILE A 25 2.73 0.65 8.25
N PHE A 26 2.96 1.24 7.09
CA PHE A 26 3.84 2.39 6.87
C PHE A 26 3.00 3.55 6.34
N ALA A 27 3.31 4.77 6.76
CA ALA A 27 2.64 5.97 6.27
C ALA A 27 3.52 7.21 6.51
N ASP A 28 3.11 8.37 6.01
CA ASP A 28 3.67 9.65 6.46
C ASP A 28 3.51 9.79 7.98
N ALA A 29 4.56 10.23 8.68
CA ALA A 29 4.60 10.25 10.14
C ALA A 29 3.54 11.18 10.75
N GLU A 30 3.29 12.34 10.13
CA GLU A 30 2.32 13.31 10.63
C GLU A 30 0.88 12.79 10.42
N MET A 31 0.60 12.25 9.23
CA MET A 31 -0.69 11.64 8.92
C MET A 31 -0.95 10.41 9.80
N GLY A 32 0.04 9.52 9.94
CA GLY A 32 -0.05 8.35 10.79
C GLY A 32 -0.29 8.70 12.25
N ALA A 33 0.40 9.73 12.79
CA ALA A 33 0.14 10.23 14.13
C ALA A 33 -1.29 10.78 14.30
N LYS A 34 -1.83 11.48 13.29
CA LYS A 34 -3.23 11.96 13.29
C LYS A 34 -4.22 10.80 13.33
N VAL A 35 -3.97 9.70 12.61
CA VAL A 35 -4.80 8.48 12.67
C VAL A 35 -4.68 7.81 14.05
N LEU A 36 -3.46 7.68 14.58
CA LEU A 36 -3.21 7.06 15.87
C LEU A 36 -3.85 7.78 17.05
N LYS A 37 -4.07 9.10 16.96
CA LYS A 37 -4.82 9.86 17.98
C LYS A 37 -6.30 9.44 18.08
N LYS A 38 -6.85 8.80 17.04
CA LYS A 38 -8.26 8.38 16.96
C LYS A 38 -8.49 6.94 17.43
N VAL A 39 -7.44 6.18 17.71
CA VAL A 39 -7.54 4.76 18.10
C VAL A 39 -7.22 4.56 19.57
N LYS A 40 -7.97 3.67 20.23
CA LYS A 40 -7.76 3.33 21.65
C LYS A 40 -6.49 2.50 21.86
N LYS A 41 -6.24 1.55 20.96
CA LYS A 41 -5.07 0.65 21.00
C LYS A 41 -4.14 0.96 19.83
N LYS A 42 -3.05 1.68 20.11
CA LYS A 42 -2.08 2.12 19.10
C LYS A 42 -1.33 0.99 18.39
N THR A 43 -1.36 -0.22 18.93
CA THR A 43 -0.63 -1.37 18.40
C THR A 43 -1.45 -2.27 17.47
N SER A 44 -2.74 -1.99 17.23
CA SER A 44 -3.56 -2.86 16.37
C SER A 44 -3.66 -2.36 14.94
N THR A 45 -3.32 -3.23 13.99
CA THR A 45 -3.47 -2.97 12.55
C THR A 45 -4.94 -2.74 12.18
N ALA A 46 -5.85 -3.51 12.78
CA ALA A 46 -7.27 -3.39 12.54
C ALA A 46 -7.84 -2.03 12.96
N GLU A 47 -7.47 -1.54 14.15
CA GLU A 47 -7.93 -0.23 14.65
C GLU A 47 -7.37 0.91 13.79
N PHE A 48 -6.07 0.83 13.45
CA PHE A 48 -5.45 1.82 12.59
C PHE A 48 -6.12 1.89 11.21
N LEU A 49 -6.35 0.74 10.56
CA LEU A 49 -6.94 0.69 9.22
C LEU A 49 -8.40 1.14 9.20
N LYS A 50 -9.19 0.81 10.25
CA LYS A 50 -10.55 1.32 10.40
C LYS A 50 -10.55 2.84 10.55
N ALA A 51 -9.66 3.39 11.39
CA ALA A 51 -9.53 4.83 11.59
C ALA A 51 -9.01 5.54 10.35
N PHE A 52 -8.11 4.91 9.58
CA PHE A 52 -7.63 5.43 8.30
C PHE A 52 -8.77 5.47 7.27
N ALA A 53 -9.49 4.36 7.10
CA ALA A 53 -10.63 4.28 6.18
C ALA A 53 -11.75 5.26 6.55
N ALA A 54 -11.98 5.53 7.84
CA ALA A 54 -12.95 6.52 8.31
C ALA A 54 -12.63 7.98 7.90
N GLN A 55 -11.47 8.24 7.30
CA GLN A 55 -11.14 9.56 6.74
C GLN A 55 -11.66 9.76 5.31
N ILE A 56 -12.18 8.72 4.67
CA ILE A 56 -12.79 8.81 3.35
C ILE A 56 -14.09 9.61 3.47
N LYS A 57 -14.23 10.66 2.65
CA LYS A 57 -15.39 11.57 2.59
C LYS A 57 -15.96 11.65 1.17
N ALA A 58 -17.16 12.22 1.05
CA ALA A 58 -17.76 12.50 -0.26
C ALA A 58 -16.81 13.35 -1.13
N GLY A 59 -16.69 12.98 -2.40
CA GLY A 59 -15.73 13.57 -3.35
C GLY A 59 -14.35 12.91 -3.36
N ASP A 60 -14.04 12.04 -2.40
CA ASP A 60 -12.83 11.22 -2.46
C ASP A 60 -12.97 10.04 -3.42
N TYR A 61 -11.86 9.34 -3.66
CA TYR A 61 -11.83 7.98 -4.18
C TYR A 61 -10.80 7.14 -3.44
N ALA A 62 -11.03 5.84 -3.38
CA ALA A 62 -10.09 4.88 -2.80
C ALA A 62 -9.30 4.17 -3.92
N ALA A 63 -7.97 4.14 -3.80
CA ALA A 63 -7.10 3.47 -4.76
C ALA A 63 -6.31 2.35 -4.10
N ILE A 64 -6.54 1.11 -4.53
CA ILE A 64 -5.79 -0.06 -4.08
C ILE A 64 -4.66 -0.32 -5.08
N GLN A 65 -3.41 -0.13 -4.62
CA GLN A 65 -2.20 -0.26 -5.42
C GLN A 65 -1.48 -1.56 -5.04
N ALA A 66 -1.68 -2.61 -5.82
CA ALA A 66 -1.29 -3.97 -5.47
C ALA A 66 0.08 -4.36 -6.06
N PHE A 67 1.15 -4.29 -5.27
CA PHE A 67 2.49 -4.83 -5.57
C PHE A 67 2.64 -6.24 -4.97
N ILE A 68 1.65 -7.11 -5.22
CA ILE A 68 1.56 -8.49 -4.76
C ILE A 68 1.34 -9.43 -5.96
N PRO A 69 1.52 -10.76 -5.84
CA PRO A 69 1.33 -11.68 -6.94
C PRO A 69 -0.03 -11.52 -7.63
N MET A 70 -0.03 -11.38 -8.96
CA MET A 70 -1.24 -11.25 -9.75
C MET A 70 -1.76 -12.63 -10.15
N ASN A 71 -2.78 -13.12 -9.45
CA ASN A 71 -3.45 -14.39 -9.74
C ASN A 71 -4.96 -14.30 -9.42
N ALA A 72 -5.71 -15.35 -9.73
CA ALA A 72 -7.16 -15.36 -9.53
C ALA A 72 -7.57 -15.15 -8.05
N ALA A 73 -6.83 -15.74 -7.10
CA ALA A 73 -7.13 -15.63 -5.68
C ALA A 73 -6.89 -14.22 -5.14
N THR A 74 -5.74 -13.61 -5.46
CA THR A 74 -5.45 -12.23 -5.05
C THR A 74 -6.39 -11.25 -5.73
N ARG A 75 -6.72 -11.44 -7.02
CA ARG A 75 -7.69 -10.60 -7.73
C ARG A 75 -9.07 -10.63 -7.08
N LYS A 76 -9.59 -11.82 -6.75
CA LYS A 76 -10.88 -11.97 -6.07
C LYS A 76 -10.90 -11.27 -4.70
N ALA A 77 -9.83 -11.42 -3.93
CA ALA A 77 -9.70 -10.78 -2.63
C ALA A 77 -9.61 -9.24 -2.74
N LEU A 78 -8.85 -8.72 -3.71
CA LEU A 78 -8.76 -7.29 -4.00
C LEU A 78 -10.11 -6.71 -4.47
N ASP A 79 -10.85 -7.43 -5.30
CA ASP A 79 -12.19 -7.02 -5.72
C ASP A 79 -13.16 -6.97 -4.53
N THR A 80 -13.03 -7.89 -3.58
CA THR A 80 -13.83 -7.88 -2.36
C THR A 80 -13.50 -6.64 -1.51
N LEU A 81 -12.22 -6.32 -1.35
CA LEU A 81 -11.77 -5.10 -0.67
C LEU A 81 -12.26 -3.83 -1.36
N ARG A 82 -12.16 -3.77 -2.68
CA ARG A 82 -12.64 -2.66 -3.52
C ARG A 82 -14.14 -2.42 -3.34
N LEU A 83 -14.95 -3.48 -3.42
CA LEU A 83 -16.39 -3.40 -3.24
C LEU A 83 -16.75 -2.99 -1.81
N LYS A 84 -16.04 -3.49 -0.79
CA LYS A 84 -16.25 -3.10 0.61
C LYS A 84 -16.05 -1.60 0.82
N LEU A 85 -14.96 -1.03 0.29
CA LEU A 85 -14.68 0.40 0.37
C LEU A 85 -15.75 1.23 -0.36
N ARG A 86 -16.11 0.84 -1.59
CA ARG A 86 -17.17 1.48 -2.37
C ARG A 86 -18.50 1.47 -1.61
N ASP A 87 -18.91 0.31 -1.11
CA ASP A 87 -20.25 0.13 -0.54
C ASP A 87 -20.41 0.84 0.80
N LYS A 88 -19.32 0.89 1.59
CA LYS A 88 -19.31 1.55 2.89
C LYS A 88 -19.21 3.07 2.78
N TYR A 89 -18.31 3.58 1.95
CA TYR A 89 -18.01 5.01 1.88
C TYR A 89 -18.68 5.74 0.72
N LYS A 90 -19.34 5.00 -0.19
CA LYS A 90 -20.04 5.54 -1.36
C LYS A 90 -19.15 6.40 -2.28
N VAL A 91 -17.88 6.00 -2.39
CA VAL A 91 -16.89 6.63 -3.26
C VAL A 91 -16.46 5.70 -4.40
N ALA A 92 -15.87 6.27 -5.45
CA ALA A 92 -15.18 5.47 -6.45
C ALA A 92 -14.05 4.66 -5.79
N ALA A 93 -13.91 3.39 -6.16
CA ALA A 93 -12.86 2.52 -5.65
C ALA A 93 -12.19 1.76 -6.80
N THR A 94 -10.86 1.87 -6.91
CA THR A 94 -10.05 1.29 -7.99
C THR A 94 -9.07 0.25 -7.46
N VAL A 95 -8.68 -0.68 -8.33
CA VAL A 95 -7.60 -1.65 -8.08
C VAL A 95 -6.65 -1.56 -9.27
N GLY A 96 -5.36 -1.38 -8.99
CA GLY A 96 -4.29 -1.44 -9.99
C GLY A 96 -3.18 -2.35 -9.51
N PHE A 97 -2.77 -3.32 -10.33
CA PHE A 97 -1.58 -4.12 -10.06
C PHE A 97 -0.33 -3.32 -10.43
N GLY A 98 0.62 -3.24 -9.51
CA GLY A 98 1.92 -2.61 -9.71
C GLY A 98 2.93 -3.60 -10.30
N PRO A 99 3.98 -3.12 -10.97
CA PRO A 99 4.25 -1.71 -11.26
C PRO A 99 3.49 -1.15 -12.47
N ARG A 100 2.78 -1.99 -13.24
CA ARG A 100 2.14 -1.59 -14.52
C ARG A 100 1.17 -0.41 -14.42
N PHE A 101 0.43 -0.24 -13.32
CA PHE A 101 -0.51 0.89 -13.21
C PHE A 101 0.19 2.25 -13.21
N LEU A 102 1.47 2.31 -12.83
CA LEU A 102 2.25 3.54 -12.74
C LEU A 102 2.33 4.27 -14.09
N HIS A 103 2.27 3.51 -15.19
CA HIS A 103 2.38 4.03 -16.56
C HIS A 103 1.04 4.35 -17.23
N SER A 104 -0.09 4.10 -16.56
CA SER A 104 -1.41 4.32 -17.12
C SER A 104 -2.24 5.30 -16.29
N THR A 105 -2.53 4.95 -15.04
CA THR A 105 -3.34 5.80 -14.14
C THR A 105 -2.49 6.55 -13.11
N GLY A 106 -1.17 6.38 -13.13
CA GLY A 106 -0.25 7.07 -12.21
C GLY A 106 -0.39 8.59 -12.25
N GLN A 107 -0.61 9.18 -13.43
CA GLN A 107 -0.79 10.62 -13.58
C GLN A 107 -2.11 11.12 -12.99
N LEU A 108 -3.20 10.34 -13.12
CA LEU A 108 -4.49 10.66 -12.51
C LEU A 108 -4.36 10.74 -10.99
N HIS A 109 -3.62 9.81 -10.40
CA HIS A 109 -3.45 9.73 -8.95
C HIS A 109 -2.56 10.83 -8.37
N LYS A 110 -1.64 11.38 -9.17
CA LYS A 110 -0.60 12.28 -8.66
C LYS A 110 -0.76 13.73 -9.14
N GLY A 111 -1.46 13.96 -10.25
CA GLY A 111 -1.63 15.27 -10.87
C GLY A 111 -2.93 16.00 -10.50
N GLY A 112 -3.90 15.32 -9.88
CA GLY A 112 -5.20 15.89 -9.53
C GLY A 112 -5.26 16.56 -8.16
N LYS A 113 -6.50 16.91 -7.74
CA LYS A 113 -6.78 17.35 -6.37
C LYS A 113 -6.45 16.25 -5.36
N ASN A 114 -6.19 16.63 -4.11
CA ASN A 114 -5.88 15.69 -3.02
C ASN A 114 -7.14 14.97 -2.48
N GLU A 115 -7.82 14.25 -3.38
CA GLU A 115 -9.07 13.50 -3.15
C GLU A 115 -8.82 11.99 -3.07
N GLY A 116 -7.61 11.53 -3.40
CA GLY A 116 -7.24 10.12 -3.33
C GLY A 116 -6.92 9.64 -1.91
N VAL A 117 -7.43 8.47 -1.57
CA VAL A 117 -7.08 7.69 -0.37
C VAL A 117 -6.47 6.36 -0.80
N PHE A 118 -5.18 6.18 -0.54
CA PHE A 118 -4.37 5.13 -1.16
C PHE A 118 -4.05 4.00 -0.19
N TYR A 119 -4.25 2.78 -0.66
CA TYR A 119 -3.90 1.53 -0.01
C TYR A 119 -2.87 0.81 -0.87
N GLN A 120 -1.59 1.04 -0.61
CA GLN A 120 -0.51 0.33 -1.28
C GLN A 120 -0.27 -1.01 -0.57
N LEU A 121 -0.34 -2.10 -1.31
CA LEU A 121 -0.20 -3.45 -0.78
C LEU A 121 1.12 -4.03 -1.29
N THR A 122 1.98 -4.47 -0.39
CA THR A 122 3.24 -5.16 -0.74
C THR A 122 3.31 -6.50 -0.01
N CYS A 123 4.14 -7.40 -0.50
CA CYS A 123 4.54 -8.61 0.21
C CYS A 123 5.91 -9.03 -0.33
N ASP A 124 6.61 -9.87 0.43
CA ASP A 124 7.84 -10.50 -0.06
C ASP A 124 7.53 -11.37 -1.29
N ASP A 125 8.46 -11.37 -2.25
CA ASP A 125 8.38 -12.23 -3.42
C ASP A 125 8.86 -13.65 -3.05
N ALA A 126 7.95 -14.62 -3.07
CA ALA A 126 8.26 -16.02 -2.74
C ALA A 126 9.28 -16.66 -3.71
N LYS A 127 9.35 -16.12 -4.93
CA LYS A 127 10.37 -16.44 -5.93
C LYS A 127 10.90 -15.12 -6.48
N ASP A 128 12.19 -14.93 -6.36
CA ASP A 128 12.88 -13.76 -6.89
C ASP A 128 13.89 -14.17 -7.97
N ALA A 129 14.13 -13.30 -8.94
CA ALA A 129 14.97 -13.57 -10.08
C ALA A 129 16.11 -12.52 -10.15
N PRO A 130 17.38 -12.95 -10.24
CA PRO A 130 18.50 -12.04 -10.39
C PRO A 130 18.45 -11.34 -11.76
N ILE A 131 18.98 -10.12 -11.83
CA ILE A 131 19.18 -9.40 -13.09
C ILE A 131 20.64 -9.56 -13.49
N ALA A 132 20.89 -10.11 -14.69
CA ALA A 132 22.25 -10.32 -15.19
C ALA A 132 23.03 -8.99 -15.24
N GLY A 133 24.25 -9.00 -14.69
CA GLY A 133 25.14 -7.84 -14.64
C GLY A 133 24.71 -6.73 -13.68
N ARG A 134 23.71 -6.96 -12.82
CA ARG A 134 23.28 -5.99 -11.79
C ARG A 134 23.43 -6.58 -10.38
N PRO A 135 23.68 -5.72 -9.37
CA PRO A 135 23.80 -6.17 -7.99
C PRO A 135 22.45 -6.43 -7.30
N TYR A 136 21.32 -6.33 -8.02
CA TYR A 136 19.97 -6.48 -7.50
C TYR A 136 19.09 -7.36 -8.38
N SER A 137 17.98 -7.82 -7.80
CA SER A 137 16.99 -8.70 -8.43
C SER A 137 15.77 -7.93 -8.96
N PHE A 138 14.90 -8.62 -9.70
CA PHE A 138 13.61 -8.07 -10.11
C PHE A 138 12.69 -7.75 -8.91
N GLY A 139 12.75 -8.54 -7.83
CA GLY A 139 12.04 -8.26 -6.57
C GLY A 139 12.48 -6.94 -5.95
N VAL A 140 13.79 -6.67 -5.93
CA VAL A 140 14.33 -5.37 -5.47
C VAL A 140 13.84 -4.22 -6.35
N VAL A 141 13.80 -4.39 -7.68
CA VAL A 141 13.25 -3.37 -8.60
C VAL A 141 11.77 -3.12 -8.30
N LYS A 142 10.94 -4.15 -8.16
CA LYS A 142 9.52 -4.02 -7.82
C LYS A 142 9.32 -3.32 -6.47
N ALA A 143 10.07 -3.71 -5.44
CA ALA A 143 10.01 -3.09 -4.13
C ALA A 143 10.43 -1.61 -4.17
N SER A 144 11.48 -1.29 -4.93
CA SER A 144 11.94 0.09 -5.12
C SER A 144 10.89 0.98 -5.81
N GLN A 145 10.14 0.43 -6.75
CA GLN A 145 9.04 1.12 -7.43
C GLN A 145 7.86 1.36 -6.49
N ALA A 146 7.53 0.40 -5.63
CA ALA A 146 6.50 0.58 -4.60
C ALA A 146 6.89 1.68 -3.60
N ILE A 147 8.14 1.66 -3.12
CA ILE A 147 8.68 2.70 -2.22
C ILE A 147 8.62 4.07 -2.89
N GLY A 148 9.17 4.21 -4.10
CA GLY A 148 9.16 5.49 -4.81
C GLY A 148 7.75 6.02 -5.11
N ASP A 149 6.80 5.11 -5.39
CA ASP A 149 5.39 5.48 -5.55
C ASP A 149 4.79 6.05 -4.26
N LEU A 150 5.03 5.39 -3.12
CA LEU A 150 4.55 5.86 -1.82
C LEU A 150 5.17 7.20 -1.42
N GLU A 151 6.48 7.37 -1.62
CA GLU A 151 7.18 8.64 -1.34
C GLU A 151 6.63 9.80 -2.17
N SER A 152 6.29 9.54 -3.43
CA SER A 152 5.62 10.52 -4.28
C SER A 152 4.23 10.92 -3.77
N LEU A 153 3.50 10.02 -3.12
CA LEU A 153 2.20 10.32 -2.50
C LEU A 153 2.39 11.11 -1.20
N LYS A 154 3.33 10.68 -0.33
CA LYS A 154 3.65 11.35 0.94
C LYS A 154 4.14 12.78 0.73
N SER A 155 5.04 13.03 -0.23
CA SER A 155 5.57 14.38 -0.51
C SER A 155 4.49 15.38 -0.94
N ARG A 156 3.41 14.91 -1.55
CA ARG A 156 2.24 15.70 -1.93
C ARG A 156 1.13 15.70 -0.86
N LYS A 157 1.43 15.14 0.31
CA LYS A 157 0.51 15.03 1.46
C LYS A 157 -0.80 14.31 1.13
N TYR A 158 -0.76 13.35 0.20
CA TYR A 158 -1.89 12.44 0.00
C TYR A 158 -2.08 11.53 1.21
N ARG A 159 -3.33 11.12 1.44
CA ARG A 159 -3.69 10.11 2.45
C ARG A 159 -3.32 8.73 1.91
N ALA A 160 -2.12 8.26 2.24
CA ALA A 160 -1.60 6.99 1.75
C ALA A 160 -1.06 6.12 2.88
N VAL A 161 -1.37 4.83 2.84
CA VAL A 161 -0.77 3.80 3.70
C VAL A 161 -0.19 2.70 2.82
N ARG A 162 0.98 2.20 3.20
CA ARG A 162 1.52 0.94 2.68
C ARG A 162 1.31 -0.14 3.72
N ILE A 163 0.68 -1.22 3.30
CA ILE A 163 0.39 -2.40 4.11
C ILE A 163 1.24 -3.53 3.55
N HIS A 164 2.28 -3.90 4.29
CA HIS A 164 3.09 -5.05 3.96
C HIS A 164 2.43 -6.30 4.55
N LEU A 165 2.01 -7.19 3.66
CA LEU A 165 1.34 -8.45 3.99
C LEU A 165 2.40 -9.52 4.29
N SER A 166 2.02 -10.51 5.08
CA SER A 166 2.85 -11.67 5.36
C SER A 166 3.02 -12.55 4.11
N LYS A 167 3.70 -13.68 4.27
CA LYS A 167 3.91 -14.70 3.23
C LYS A 167 2.61 -15.29 2.64
N ASN A 168 1.45 -15.03 3.24
CA ASN A 168 0.15 -15.43 2.70
C ASN A 168 -0.75 -14.22 2.41
N PRO A 169 -0.53 -13.53 1.26
CA PRO A 169 -1.27 -12.31 0.94
C PRO A 169 -2.78 -12.54 0.81
N VAL A 170 -3.23 -13.72 0.40
CA VAL A 170 -4.68 -14.02 0.28
C VAL A 170 -5.35 -14.03 1.65
N LYS A 171 -4.72 -14.68 2.64
CA LYS A 171 -5.21 -14.70 4.03
C LYS A 171 -5.24 -13.28 4.62
N ASP A 172 -4.19 -12.51 4.39
CA ASP A 172 -4.09 -11.17 4.96
C ASP A 172 -5.04 -10.17 4.28
N LEU A 173 -5.28 -10.32 2.97
CA LEU A 173 -6.34 -9.57 2.27
C LEU A 173 -7.72 -9.88 2.84
N ALA A 174 -8.02 -11.15 3.13
CA ALA A 174 -9.29 -11.54 3.76
C ALA A 174 -9.45 -10.94 5.16
N ALA A 175 -8.35 -10.79 5.91
CA ALA A 175 -8.34 -10.08 7.19
C ALA A 175 -8.53 -8.57 6.98
N LEU A 176 -7.82 -7.96 6.04
CA LEU A 176 -7.88 -6.54 5.68
C LEU A 176 -9.29 -6.09 5.30
N VAL A 177 -10.06 -6.91 4.57
CA VAL A 177 -11.47 -6.64 4.24
C VAL A 177 -12.33 -6.38 5.49
N LYS A 178 -12.01 -7.02 6.62
CA LYS A 178 -12.73 -6.85 7.90
C LYS A 178 -12.27 -5.60 8.68
N MET A 179 -11.17 -4.99 8.25
CA MET A 179 -10.52 -3.85 8.90
C MET A 179 -10.83 -2.52 8.21
N VAL A 180 -11.65 -2.52 7.15
CA VAL A 180 -12.03 -1.29 6.40
C VAL A 180 -13.52 -1.01 6.39
#